data_AF-A0A957P7F6-F1
#
_entry.id   AF-A0A957P7F6-F1
#
_cell.length_a   1.000
_cell.length_b   1.000
_cell.length_c   1.000
_cell.angle_alpha   90.00
_cell.angle_beta   90.00
_cell.angle_gamma   90.00
#
_symmetry.space_group_name_H-M   'P 1'
#
loop_
_entity.id
_entity.type
_entity.pdbx_description
1 polymer ?
#
loop_
_entity_poly.entity_id
_entity_poly.type
_entity_poly.pdbx_seq_one_letter_code
_entity_poly.pdbx_strand_id
1 'polypeptide(L)' 'LPNPVFEGDTIYARSQVLEMRASKSRPHQGIVKFKTTGYNQDGAIVIEFTRTILVYKRAYAPKETLP' A
#
# COMPACT_ATOMS: atom_id res chain seq x y z
N LEU A 1 5.51 -12.42 -9.73
CA LEU A 1 6.57 -12.49 -8.71
C LEU A 1 7.88 -12.73 -9.45
N PRO A 2 8.76 -11.72 -9.57
CA PRO A 2 9.98 -11.82 -10.35
C PRO A 2 11.08 -12.70 -9.74
N ASN A 3 11.22 -12.74 -8.41
CA ASN A 3 12.19 -13.58 -7.71
C ASN A 3 11.52 -14.28 -6.52
N PRO A 4 11.91 -15.52 -6.17
CA PRO A 4 11.46 -16.17 -4.95
C PRO A 4 12.06 -15.49 -3.71
N VAL A 5 11.48 -15.79 -2.55
CA VAL A 5 12.02 -15.45 -1.23
C VAL A 5 12.28 -16.73 -0.46
N PHE A 6 13.24 -16.69 0.45
CA PHE A 6 13.61 -17.80 1.31
C PHE A 6 13.61 -17.40 2.79
N GLU A 7 13.69 -18.39 3.66
CA GLU A 7 13.92 -18.16 5.09
C GLU A 7 15.16 -17.29 5.29
N GLY A 8 15.07 -16.29 6.17
CA GLY A 8 16.16 -15.39 6.49
C GLY A 8 16.21 -14.12 5.62
N ASP A 9 15.43 -14.04 4.54
CA ASP A 9 15.36 -12.82 3.73
C ASP A 9 14.75 -11.65 4.52
N THR A 10 15.36 -10.47 4.39
CA THR A 10 14.81 -9.22 4.93
C THR A 10 14.09 -8.47 3.82
N ILE A 11 12.78 -8.24 4.00
CA ILE A 11 11.93 -7.65 2.96
C ILE A 11 11.63 -6.18 3.24
N TYR A 12 11.87 -5.35 2.24
CA TYR A 12 11.46 -3.94 2.20
C TYR A 12 10.39 -3.73 1.15
N ALA A 13 9.54 -2.72 1.32
CA ALA A 13 8.56 -2.34 0.31
C ALA A 13 8.51 -0.83 0.13
N ARG A 14 8.38 -0.40 -1.14
CA ARG A 14 8.12 0.99 -1.52
C ARG A 14 6.79 1.06 -2.24
N SER A 15 5.90 1.93 -1.77
CA SER A 15 4.66 2.25 -2.48
C SER A 15 4.72 3.66 -3.06
N GLN A 16 4.31 3.81 -4.32
CA GLN A 16 4.11 5.08 -4.99
C GLN A 16 2.61 5.29 -5.26
N VAL A 17 2.09 6.46 -4.87
CA VAL A 17 0.73 6.86 -5.25
C VAL A 17 0.70 7.15 -6.75
N LEU A 18 -0.17 6.45 -7.47
CA LEU A 18 -0.39 6.66 -8.90
C LEU A 18 -1.59 7.56 -9.17
N GLU A 19 -2.65 7.41 -8.40
CA GLU A 19 -3.90 8.13 -8.59
C GLU A 19 -4.63 8.29 -7.26
N MET A 20 -5.33 9.40 -7.10
CA MET A 20 -6.25 9.66 -6.00
C MET A 20 -7.53 10.26 -6.53
N ARG A 21 -8.67 9.74 -6.06
CA ARG A 21 -9.99 10.32 -6.35
C ARG A 21 -10.95 10.15 -5.18
N ALA A 22 -11.98 10.99 -5.13
CA ALA A 22 -13.06 10.80 -4.16
C ALA A 22 -13.89 9.54 -4.49
N SER A 23 -14.35 8.84 -3.46
CA SER A 23 -15.37 7.79 -3.64
C SER A 23 -16.74 8.43 -3.80
N LYS A 24 -17.50 8.00 -4.81
CA LYS A 24 -18.89 8.46 -5.03
C LYS A 24 -19.86 7.83 -4.02
N SER A 25 -19.66 6.56 -3.68
CA SER A 25 -20.54 5.80 -2.78
C SER A 25 -20.11 5.83 -1.31
N ARG A 26 -18.87 6.24 -1.02
CA ARG A 26 -18.35 6.38 0.36
C ARG A 26 -17.85 7.83 0.58
N PRO A 27 -18.74 8.80 0.86
CA PRO A 27 -18.41 10.23 0.82
C PRO A 27 -17.24 10.67 1.73
N HIS A 28 -17.00 9.93 2.81
CA HIS A 28 -15.95 10.19 3.79
C HIS A 28 -14.60 9.54 3.44
N GLN A 29 -14.50 8.81 2.33
CA GLN A 29 -13.31 8.09 1.89
C GLN A 29 -12.86 8.52 0.49
N GLY A 30 -11.56 8.43 0.26
CA GLY A 30 -10.93 8.48 -1.06
C GLY A 30 -10.54 7.09 -1.53
N ILE A 31 -10.44 6.94 -2.84
CA ILE A 31 -9.90 5.75 -3.51
C ILE A 31 -8.49 6.12 -3.97
N VAL A 32 -7.50 5.37 -3.50
CA VAL A 32 -6.08 5.62 -3.78
C VAL A 32 -5.48 4.39 -4.44
N LYS A 33 -4.87 4.59 -5.60
CA LYS A 33 -4.16 3.56 -6.37
C LYS A 33 -2.67 3.67 -6.11
N PHE A 34 -2.05 2.57 -5.72
CA PHE A 34 -0.63 2.48 -5.43
C PHE A 34 0.04 1.47 -6.35
N LYS A 35 1.23 1.81 -6.86
CA LYS A 35 2.22 0.83 -7.29
C LYS A 35 3.06 0.45 -6.07
N THR A 36 3.19 -0.83 -5.78
CA THR A 36 4.06 -1.31 -4.69
C THR A 36 5.09 -2.26 -5.25
N THR A 37 6.34 -2.01 -4.91
CA THR A 37 7.48 -2.86 -5.25
C THR A 37 8.13 -3.31 -3.95
N GLY A 38 8.30 -4.62 -3.80
CA GLY A 38 9.02 -5.24 -2.68
C GLY A 38 10.39 -5.72 -3.10
N TYR A 39 11.36 -5.61 -2.19
CA TYR A 39 12.78 -5.90 -2.40
C TYR A 39 13.30 -6.79 -1.25
N ASN A 40 14.26 -7.67 -1.51
CA ASN A 40 15.02 -8.35 -0.45
C ASN A 40 16.25 -7.51 -0.02
N GLN A 41 17.08 -8.05 0.88
CA GLN A 41 18.30 -7.40 1.39
C GLN A 41 19.34 -7.04 0.32
N ASP A 42 19.36 -7.77 -0.80
CA ASP A 42 20.27 -7.53 -1.92
C ASP A 42 19.70 -6.52 -2.92
N GLY A 43 18.52 -5.96 -2.63
CA GLY A 43 17.81 -5.04 -3.51
C GLY A 43 17.11 -5.73 -4.69
N ALA A 44 17.07 -7.07 -4.74
CA ALA A 44 16.35 -7.79 -5.78
C ALA A 44 14.83 -7.59 -5.61
N ILE A 45 14.15 -7.23 -6.69
CA ILE A 45 12.69 -7.11 -6.67
C ILE A 45 12.09 -8.51 -6.49
N VAL A 46 11.27 -8.71 -5.46
CA VAL A 46 10.60 -9.99 -5.19
C VAL A 46 9.11 -9.96 -5.53
N ILE A 47 8.51 -8.77 -5.50
CA ILE A 47 7.12 -8.55 -5.89
C ILE A 47 6.92 -7.16 -6.49
N GLU A 48 6.06 -7.09 -7.50
CA GLU A 48 5.51 -5.82 -7.98
C GLU A 48 4.02 -6.00 -8.24
N PHE A 49 3.21 -5.08 -7.71
CA PHE A 49 1.77 -5.11 -7.92
C PHE A 49 1.15 -3.72 -7.81
N THR A 50 0.00 -3.57 -8.44
CA THR A 50 -0.84 -2.39 -8.30
C THR A 50 -2.03 -2.73 -7.43
N ARG A 51 -2.28 -1.93 -6.39
CA ARG A 51 -3.44 -2.09 -5.51
C ARG A 51 -4.23 -0.81 -5.41
N THR A 52 -5.53 -0.96 -5.20
CA THR A 52 -6.44 0.16 -4.93
C THR A 52 -7.05 -0.05 -3.56
N ILE A 53 -6.97 0.96 -2.70
CA ILE A 53 -7.54 0.91 -1.35
C ILE A 53 -8.44 2.10 -1.08
N LEU A 54 -9.32 1.94 -0.09
CA LEU A 54 -10.11 3.02 0.47
C LEU A 54 -9.36 3.64 1.65
N VAL A 55 -9.28 4.97 1.67
CA VAL A 55 -8.59 5.73 2.72
C VAL A 55 -9.56 6.77 3.26
N TYR A 56 -9.69 6.87 4.58
CA TYR A 56 -10.48 7.92 5.19
C TYR A 56 -9.91 9.30 4.86
N LYS A 57 -10.80 10.25 4.54
CA LYS A 57 -10.42 11.67 4.53
C LYS A 57 -10.06 12.06 5.96
N ARG A 58 -9.12 13.01 6.11
CA ARG A 58 -8.54 13.42 7.41
C ARG A 58 -9.56 13.60 8.54
N ALA A 59 -10.68 14.29 8.26
CA ALA A 59 -11.71 14.60 9.27
C ALA A 59 -12.55 13.38 9.73
N TYR A 60 -12.46 12.25 9.04
CA TYR A 60 -13.32 11.08 9.25
C TYR A 60 -12.52 9.81 9.58
N ALA A 61 -11.21 9.94 9.82
CA ALA A 61 -10.41 8.82 10.29
C ALA A 61 -10.95 8.34 11.66
N PRO A 62 -11.05 7.02 11.90
CA PRO A 62 -11.38 6.49 13.22
C PRO A 62 -10.42 7.07 14.26
N LYS A 63 -10.95 7.47 15.41
CA LYS A 63 -10.10 7.89 16.53
C LYS A 63 -9.28 6.68 16.99
N GLU A 64 -7.99 6.87 17.25
CA GLU A 64 -7.20 5.86 17.94
C GLU A 64 -7.86 5.55 19.27
N THR A 65 -8.36 4.34 19.42
CA THR A 65 -8.65 3.75 20.72
C THR A 65 -7.41 2.96 21.11
N LEU A 66 -6.40 3.66 21.64
CA LEU A 66 -5.34 2.98 22.37
C LEU A 66 -5.95 2.41 23.66
N PRO A 67 -5.73 1.13 23.99
CA PRO A 67 -6.05 0.60 25.30
C PRO A 67 -5.20 1.25 26.40
#